data_AF-A0A2J6WMU6-F1
#
_entry.id   AF-A0A2J6WMU6-F1
#
_cell.length_a   1.000
_cell.length_b   1.000
_cell.length_c   1.000
_cell.angle_alpha   90.00
_cell.angle_beta   90.00
_cell.angle_gamma   90.00
#
_symmetry.space_group_name_H-M   'P 1'
#
loop_
_entity.id
_entity.type
_entity.pdbx_description
1 polymer ?
#
loop_
_entity_poly.entity_id
_entity_poly.type
_entity_poly.pdbx_seq_one_letter_code
_entity_poly.pdbx_strand_id
1 'polypeptide(L)'
;MSLNFYNKLILLTGILNCVIFLIIVSLYKRNILINFVNLVKMVYKGFDPDNVQGIIKGVIWAFVDGIITGVLIAFIIKIFNE
;
A
#
# COMPACT_ATOMS: atom_id res chain seq x y z
N MET A 1 -1.92 -25.25 -3.58
CA MET A 1 -2.96 -24.18 -3.50
C MET A 1 -3.45 -23.80 -4.88
N SER A 2 -4.69 -23.33 -5.03
CA SER A 2 -5.23 -22.93 -6.33
C SER A 2 -4.76 -21.52 -6.74
N LEU A 3 -4.66 -21.26 -8.05
CA LEU A 3 -4.35 -19.93 -8.60
C LEU A 3 -5.31 -18.84 -8.07
N ASN A 4 -6.57 -19.22 -7.87
CA ASN A 4 -7.60 -18.32 -7.34
C ASN A 4 -7.30 -17.86 -5.90
N PHE A 5 -6.67 -18.70 -5.08
CA PHE A 5 -6.23 -18.30 -3.73
C PHE A 5 -5.15 -17.22 -3.80
N TYR A 6 -4.11 -17.41 -4.62
CA TYR A 6 -3.02 -16.44 -4.75
C TYR A 6 -3.49 -15.10 -5.29
N ASN A 7 -4.36 -15.10 -6.31
CA ASN A 7 -4.92 -13.86 -6.86
C ASN A 7 -5.74 -13.08 -5.81
N LYS A 8 -6.54 -13.79 -4.99
CA LYS A 8 -7.28 -13.17 -3.89
C LYS A 8 -6.35 -12.60 -2.83
N LEU A 9 -5.28 -13.31 -2.49
CA LEU A 9 -4.28 -12.85 -1.52
C LEU A 9 -3.59 -11.57 -2.01
N ILE A 10 -3.15 -11.54 -3.27
CA ILE A 10 -2.50 -10.36 -3.88
C ILE A 10 -3.44 -9.16 -3.93
N LEU A 11 -4.71 -9.38 -4.30
CA LEU A 11 -5.70 -8.31 -4.31
C LEU A 11 -5.97 -7.79 -2.90
N LEU A 12 -6.08 -8.70 -1.93
CA LEU A 12 -6.31 -8.35 -0.53
C LEU A 12 -5.16 -7.51 0.03
N THR A 13 -3.90 -7.85 -0.24
CA THR A 13 -2.75 -7.05 0.21
C THR A 13 -2.74 -5.66 -0.44
N GLY A 14 -3.08 -5.56 -1.72
CA GLY A 14 -3.28 -4.27 -2.41
C GLY A 14 -4.29 -3.39 -1.69
N ILE A 15 -5.50 -3.90 -1.45
CA ILE A 15 -6.59 -3.17 -0.77
C ILE A 15 -6.20 -2.79 0.66
N LEU A 16 -5.62 -3.74 1.41
CA LEU A 16 -5.21 -3.51 2.79
C LEU A 16 -4.16 -2.39 2.89
N ASN A 17 -3.21 -2.36 1.95
CA ASN A 17 -2.19 -1.33 1.92
C ASN A 17 -2.78 0.07 1.62
N CYS A 18 -3.79 0.15 0.74
CA CYS A 18 -4.55 1.39 0.54
C CYS A 18 -5.23 1.88 1.82
N VAL A 19 -5.88 0.98 2.57
CA VAL A 19 -6.56 1.32 3.82
C VAL A 19 -5.56 1.82 4.86
N ILE A 20 -4.43 1.12 5.03
CA ILE A 20 -3.35 1.54 5.93
C ILE A 20 -2.82 2.91 5.53
N PHE A 21 -2.58 3.13 4.24
CA PHE A 21 -2.12 4.43 3.73
C PHE A 21 -3.08 5.56 4.05
N LEU A 22 -4.39 5.36 3.86
CA LEU A 22 -5.41 6.36 4.21
C LEU A 22 -5.47 6.65 5.72
N ILE A 23 -5.25 5.64 6.56
CA ILE A 23 -5.11 5.83 8.01
C ILE A 23 -3.90 6.70 8.33
N ILE A 24 -2.75 6.44 7.69
CA ILE A 24 -1.52 7.23 7.86
C ILE A 24 -1.75 8.69 7.45
N VAL A 25 -2.41 8.94 6.32
CA VAL A 25 -2.78 10.30 5.88
C VAL A 25 -3.73 10.98 6.88
N SER A 26 -4.68 10.22 7.44
CA SER A 26 -5.61 10.73 8.45
C SER A 26 -4.90 11.09 9.77
N LEU A 27 -3.88 10.31 10.17
CA LEU A 27 -3.04 10.60 11.33
C LEU A 27 -2.18 11.86 11.08
N TYR A 28 -1.66 12.05 9.88
CA TYR A 28 -0.95 13.27 9.50
C TYR A 28 -1.80 14.53 9.67
N LYS A 29 -3.10 14.47 9.33
CA LYS A 29 -4.03 15.60 9.58
C LYS A 29 -4.23 15.93 11.05
N ARG A 30 -3.86 15.03 11.95
CA ARG A 30 -3.84 15.23 13.41
C ARG A 30 -2.47 15.60 13.95
N ASN A 31 -1.52 15.97 13.08
CA ASN A 31 -0.11 16.23 13.40
C ASN A 31 0.64 15.02 13.98
N ILE A 32 0.16 13.80 13.70
CA ILE A 32 0.77 12.54 14.10
C ILE A 32 1.50 11.95 12.87
N LEU A 33 2.68 11.36 13.04
CA LEU A 33 3.48 10.75 11.94
C LEU A 33 3.95 11.72 10.83
N ILE A 34 4.11 13.02 11.13
CA ILE A 34 4.57 14.03 10.15
C ILE A 34 5.86 13.60 9.43
N ASN A 35 6.86 13.15 10.20
CA ASN A 35 8.15 12.72 9.63
C ASN A 35 8.00 11.53 8.68
N PHE A 36 7.12 10.58 9.02
CA PHE A 36 6.86 9.42 8.17
C PHE A 36 6.20 9.84 6.86
N VAL A 37 5.17 10.70 6.91
CA VAL A 37 4.50 11.17 5.69
C VAL A 37 5.45 11.99 4.81
N ASN A 38 6.37 12.76 5.39
CA ASN A 38 7.41 13.45 4.63
C ASN A 38 8.36 12.49 3.91
N LEU A 39 8.72 11.35 4.53
CA LEU A 39 9.47 10.29 3.83
C LEU A 39 8.65 9.73 2.66
N VAL A 40 7.37 9.46 2.89
CA VAL A 40 6.50 8.92 1.83
C VAL A 40 6.35 9.92 0.66
N LYS A 41 6.29 11.24 0.91
CA LYS A 41 6.32 12.26 -0.15
C LYS A 41 7.54 12.17 -1.05
N MET A 42 8.71 11.77 -0.52
CA MET A 42 9.93 11.64 -1.31
C MET A 42 9.89 10.45 -2.27
N VAL A 43 9.16 9.39 -1.89
CA VAL A 43 9.10 8.13 -2.66
C VAL A 43 7.87 8.12 -3.59
N TYR A 44 6.71 8.55 -3.10
CA TYR A 44 5.45 8.53 -3.85
C TYR A 44 5.32 9.80 -4.68
N LYS A 45 5.78 9.73 -5.93
CA LYS A 45 5.76 10.88 -6.84
C LYS A 45 4.33 11.40 -7.02
N GLY A 46 4.14 12.69 -6.73
CA GLY A 46 2.85 13.38 -6.84
C GLY A 46 1.92 13.16 -5.65
N PHE A 47 2.36 12.47 -4.59
CA PHE A 47 1.65 12.44 -3.33
C PHE A 47 1.77 13.77 -2.61
N ASP A 48 0.62 14.32 -2.26
CA ASP A 48 0.47 15.48 -1.39
C ASP A 48 -0.70 15.23 -0.43
N PRO A 49 -0.49 15.08 0.89
CA PRO A 49 -1.53 14.85 1.87
C PRO A 49 -2.40 16.09 2.09
N ASP A 50 -1.99 17.26 1.60
CA ASP A 50 -2.74 18.51 1.72
C ASP A 50 -3.66 18.77 0.53
N ASN A 51 -3.58 17.95 -0.52
CA ASN A 51 -4.42 18.01 -1.70
C ASN A 51 -5.10 16.66 -1.96
N VAL A 52 -6.42 16.65 -2.15
CA VAL A 52 -7.20 15.45 -2.46
C VAL A 52 -6.66 14.69 -3.68
N GLN A 53 -6.27 15.40 -4.75
CA GLN A 53 -5.66 14.76 -5.93
C GLN A 53 -4.31 14.12 -5.61
N GLY A 54 -3.54 14.73 -4.70
CA GLY A 54 -2.27 14.18 -4.22
C GLY A 54 -2.49 12.91 -3.39
N ILE A 55 -3.49 12.90 -2.52
CA ILE A 55 -3.89 11.72 -1.74
C ILE A 55 -4.28 10.58 -2.69
N ILE A 56 -5.10 10.83 -3.71
CA ILE A 56 -5.49 9.80 -4.68
C ILE A 56 -4.27 9.19 -5.38
N LYS A 57 -3.30 10.01 -5.81
CA LYS A 57 -2.05 9.51 -6.38
C LYS A 57 -1.26 8.66 -5.38
N GLY A 58 -1.22 9.07 -4.11
CA GLY A 58 -0.61 8.29 -3.04
C GLY A 58 -1.29 6.93 -2.81
N VAL A 59 -2.62 6.88 -2.86
CA VAL A 59 -3.40 5.64 -2.74
C VAL A 59 -3.10 4.68 -3.90
N ILE A 60 -2.95 5.19 -5.12
CA ILE A 60 -2.56 4.37 -6.28
C ILE A 60 -1.17 3.75 -6.06
N TRP A 61 -0.20 4.54 -5.58
CA TRP A 61 1.12 4.00 -5.22
C TRP A 61 1.06 2.95 -4.11
N ALA A 62 0.29 3.21 -3.05
CA ALA A 62 0.08 2.24 -1.97
C ALA A 62 -0.54 0.94 -2.49
N PHE A 63 -1.48 1.02 -3.43
CA PHE A 63 -2.08 -0.16 -4.06
C PHE A 63 -1.03 -1.00 -4.80
N VAL A 64 -0.20 -0.34 -5.61
CA VAL A 64 0.88 -1.00 -6.37
C VAL A 64 1.87 -1.68 -5.43
N ASP A 65 2.32 -0.99 -4.38
CA ASP A 65 3.21 -1.56 -3.37
C ASP A 65 2.56 -2.76 -2.66
N GLY A 66 1.26 -2.68 -2.37
CA GLY A 66 0.50 -3.78 -1.77
C GLY A 66 0.38 -4.99 -2.71
N ILE A 67 0.23 -4.78 -4.02
CA ILE A 67 0.25 -5.85 -5.02
C ILE A 67 1.63 -6.50 -5.08
N ILE A 68 2.71 -5.71 -5.19
CA ILE A 68 4.08 -6.23 -5.24
C ILE A 68 4.37 -7.06 -3.99
N THR A 69 4.01 -6.56 -2.82
CA THR A 69 4.13 -7.27 -1.55
C THR A 69 3.34 -8.57 -1.55
N GLY A 70 2.10 -8.55 -2.05
CA GLY A 70 1.26 -9.74 -2.19
C GLY A 70 1.87 -10.79 -3.10
N VAL A 71 2.48 -10.38 -4.22
CA VAL A 71 3.16 -11.27 -5.16
C VAL A 71 4.36 -11.93 -4.50
N LEU A 72 5.16 -11.17 -3.74
CA LEU A 72 6.29 -11.72 -2.98
C LEU A 72 5.83 -12.74 -1.93
N ILE A 73 4.77 -12.43 -1.19
CA ILE A 73 4.18 -13.36 -0.20
C ILE A 73 3.69 -14.63 -0.90
N ALA A 74 2.95 -14.50 -2.01
CA ALA A 74 2.46 -15.64 -2.79
C ALA A 74 3.61 -16.52 -3.31
N PHE A 75 4.70 -15.90 -3.77
CA PHE A 75 5.90 -16.60 -4.22
C PHE A 75 6.58 -17.38 -3.09
N ILE A 76 6.74 -16.76 -1.92
CA ILE A 76 7.28 -17.42 -0.72
C ILE A 76 6.40 -18.60 -0.31
N ILE A 77 5.09 -18.40 -0.21
CA ILE A 77 4.12 -19.46 0.13
C ILE A 77 4.24 -20.63 -0.87
N LYS A 78 4.42 -20.34 -2.15
CA LYS A 78 4.60 -21.37 -3.18
C LYS A 78 5.88 -22.18 -2.95
N ILE A 79 7.02 -21.52 -2.72
CA ILE A 79 8.32 -22.18 -2.49
C ILE A 79 8.27 -23.13 -1.29
N PHE A 80 7.61 -22.74 -0.19
CA PHE A 80 7.61 -23.54 1.04
C PHE A 80 6.50 -24.60 1.12
N ASN A 81 5.54 -24.59 0.17
CA ASN A 81 4.47 -25.59 0.09
C ASN A 81 4.61 -26.54 -1.13
N GLU A 82 5.65 -26.35 -1.95
CA GLU A 82 6.13 -27.32 -2.93
C GLU A 82 7.26 -28.17 -2.31
#